data_AF-A0A353Z4K1-F1
#
_entry.id   AF-A0A353Z4K1-F1
#
_cell.length_a   1.000
_cell.length_b   1.000
_cell.length_c   1.000
_cell.angle_alpha   90.00
_cell.angle_beta   90.00
_cell.angle_gamma   90.00
#
_symmetry.space_group_name_H-M   'P 1'
#
loop_
_entity.id
_entity.type
_entity.pdbx_description
1 polymer ?
#
loop_
_entity_poly.entity_id
_entity_poly.type
_entity_poly.pdbx_seq_one_letter_code
_entity_poly.pdbx_strand_id
1 'polypeptide(L)'
;MTVEEIQRFNKSEVNQALFDKIYGEGNVKSVEEFRAKISDEASVNLKNDSEYRFKVDTKEILVKKFKKDLPEAFLKRWLIAANEGKFTAEDIEKDFDKFTQDLKWQLIKDRIAKENEIEVKEEDIKSAAIDNARMQFAYYGMNNVPDEHLEQFAQRSLENQEEVRKLHETKLEDKVVAHIKETVKVDEKEINIDKFNKLFEDK
;
A
#
# COMPACT_ATOMS: atom_id res chain seq x y z
N MET A 1 35.71 -24.78 0.49
CA MET A 1 34.39 -24.60 1.13
C MET A 1 34.19 -25.77 2.06
N THR A 2 33.97 -25.50 3.34
CA THR A 2 33.68 -26.51 4.35
C THR A 2 32.21 -26.32 4.74
N VAL A 3 31.41 -27.36 4.62
CA VAL A 3 30.00 -27.30 5.02
C VAL A 3 29.93 -27.40 6.54
N GLU A 4 29.38 -26.38 7.20
CA GLU A 4 29.27 -26.32 8.67
C GLU A 4 27.98 -27.02 9.18
N GLU A 5 26.89 -26.96 8.43
CA GLU A 5 25.61 -27.59 8.81
C GLU A 5 24.80 -27.99 7.57
N ILE A 6 24.06 -29.11 7.67
CA ILE A 6 23.06 -29.53 6.68
C ILE A 6 21.70 -29.57 7.37
N GLN A 7 20.86 -28.58 7.08
CA GLN A 7 19.47 -28.55 7.54
C GLN A 7 18.54 -29.22 6.52
N ARG A 8 17.60 -30.03 7.01
CA ARG A 8 16.55 -30.66 6.19
C ARG A 8 15.19 -30.18 6.66
N PHE A 9 14.45 -29.53 5.78
CA PHE A 9 13.08 -29.08 6.04
C PHE A 9 12.11 -30.21 5.76
N ASN A 10 11.40 -30.66 6.79
CA ASN A 10 10.30 -31.62 6.66
C ASN A 10 8.96 -30.88 6.79
N LYS A 11 7.97 -31.30 6.01
CA LYS A 11 6.60 -30.78 6.14
C LYS A 11 6.06 -31.14 7.52
N SER A 12 5.50 -30.17 8.23
CA SER A 12 4.79 -30.41 9.48
C SER A 12 3.46 -31.12 9.20
N GLU A 13 3.06 -32.01 10.09
CA GLU A 13 1.73 -32.61 10.04
C GLU A 13 0.66 -31.55 10.34
N VAL A 14 -0.50 -31.67 9.69
CA VAL A 14 -1.63 -30.74 9.89
C VAL A 14 -2.36 -31.14 11.18
N ASN A 15 -1.81 -30.72 12.32
CA ASN A 15 -2.30 -31.05 13.64
C ASN A 15 -2.25 -29.84 14.59
N GLN A 16 -2.66 -30.04 15.84
CA GLN A 16 -2.72 -28.99 16.85
C GLN A 16 -1.40 -28.24 17.05
N ALA A 17 -0.26 -28.93 16.99
CA ALA A 17 1.05 -28.31 17.15
C ALA A 17 1.38 -27.33 16.00
N LEU A 18 0.93 -27.62 14.78
CA LEU A 18 1.04 -26.68 13.66
C LEU A 18 0.12 -25.48 13.85
N PHE A 19 -1.11 -25.71 14.31
CA PHE A 19 -2.10 -24.66 14.54
C PHE A 19 -1.62 -23.67 15.60
N ASP A 20 -1.14 -24.18 16.74
CA ASP A 20 -0.63 -23.39 17.85
C ASP A 20 0.63 -22.62 17.45
N LYS A 21 1.46 -23.19 16.57
CA LYS A 21 2.67 -22.52 16.06
C LYS A 21 2.34 -21.33 15.15
N ILE A 22 1.32 -21.42 14.32
CA ILE A 22 0.95 -20.38 13.36
C ILE A 22 0.07 -19.32 14.03
N TYR A 23 -0.92 -19.75 14.81
CA TYR A 23 -1.97 -18.89 15.34
C TYR A 23 -1.95 -18.68 16.85
N GLY A 24 -1.03 -19.33 17.58
CA GLY A 24 -1.00 -19.31 19.03
C GLY A 24 -1.92 -20.36 19.65
N GLU A 25 -1.58 -20.77 20.87
CA GLU A 25 -2.27 -21.86 21.58
C GLU A 25 -3.75 -21.55 21.81
N GLY A 26 -4.63 -22.51 21.48
CA GLY A 26 -6.07 -22.43 21.75
C GLY A 26 -6.89 -21.59 20.77
N ASN A 27 -6.24 -20.92 19.80
CA ASN A 27 -6.90 -20.08 18.81
C ASN A 27 -7.51 -20.84 17.62
N VAL A 28 -7.05 -22.07 17.37
CA VAL A 28 -7.57 -22.97 16.32
C VAL A 28 -7.52 -24.39 16.88
N LYS A 29 -8.65 -25.11 16.85
CA LYS A 29 -8.83 -26.39 17.55
C LYS A 29 -9.07 -27.58 16.62
N SER A 30 -9.22 -27.32 15.33
CA SER A 30 -9.55 -28.35 14.35
C SER A 30 -8.97 -28.03 12.97
N VAL A 31 -8.89 -29.05 12.11
CA VAL A 31 -8.46 -28.88 10.72
C VAL A 31 -9.45 -27.99 9.96
N GLU A 32 -10.74 -28.10 10.30
CA GLU A 32 -11.83 -27.29 9.74
C GLU A 32 -11.64 -25.81 10.09
N GLU A 33 -11.40 -25.49 11.38
CA GLU A 33 -11.10 -24.13 11.83
C GLU A 33 -9.81 -23.59 11.19
N PHE A 34 -8.77 -24.43 11.06
CA PHE A 34 -7.52 -24.04 10.42
C PHE A 34 -7.72 -23.65 8.95
N ARG A 35 -8.47 -24.46 8.19
CA ARG A 35 -8.79 -24.18 6.79
C ARG A 35 -9.68 -22.96 6.64
N ALA A 36 -10.66 -22.78 7.52
CA ALA A 36 -11.52 -21.59 7.53
C ALA A 36 -10.67 -20.32 7.74
N LYS A 37 -9.76 -20.34 8.72
CA LYS A 37 -8.88 -19.20 9.01
C LYS A 37 -7.98 -18.82 7.84
N ILE A 38 -7.37 -19.82 7.18
CA ILE A 38 -6.60 -19.59 5.95
C ILE A 38 -7.48 -19.00 4.85
N SER A 39 -8.71 -19.49 4.69
CA SER A 39 -9.65 -18.98 3.69
C SER A 39 -10.05 -17.54 3.96
N ASP A 40 -10.27 -17.17 5.22
CA ASP A 40 -10.60 -15.81 5.63
C ASP A 40 -9.42 -14.86 5.37
N GLU A 41 -8.21 -15.27 5.74
CA GLU A 41 -6.97 -14.52 5.46
C GLU A 41 -6.77 -14.32 3.95
N ALA A 42 -6.94 -15.39 3.16
CA ALA A 42 -6.87 -15.30 1.71
C ALA A 42 -7.93 -14.34 1.16
N SER A 43 -9.16 -14.38 1.68
CA SER A 43 -10.25 -13.50 1.24
C SER A 43 -9.98 -12.03 1.55
N VAL A 44 -9.41 -11.72 2.72
CA VAL A 44 -8.99 -10.36 3.09
C VAL A 44 -7.90 -9.86 2.15
N ASN A 45 -6.89 -10.69 1.87
CA ASN A 45 -5.81 -10.32 0.95
C ASN A 45 -6.34 -10.07 -0.47
N LEU A 46 -7.18 -10.96 -1.00
CA LEU A 46 -7.78 -10.81 -2.33
C LEU A 46 -8.67 -9.56 -2.43
N LYS A 47 -9.36 -9.20 -1.34
CA LYS A 47 -10.12 -7.94 -1.29
C LYS A 47 -9.18 -6.74 -1.39
N ASN A 48 -8.10 -6.72 -0.61
CA ASN A 48 -7.11 -5.63 -0.63
C ASN A 48 -6.46 -5.51 -2.02
N ASP A 49 -6.14 -6.63 -2.65
CA ASP A 49 -5.59 -6.67 -4.01
C ASP A 49 -6.57 -6.06 -5.02
N SER A 50 -7.86 -6.41 -4.94
CA SER A 50 -8.91 -5.84 -5.79
C SER A 50 -9.08 -4.33 -5.56
N GLU A 51 -9.01 -3.86 -4.32
CA GLU A 51 -9.05 -2.43 -3.98
C GLU A 51 -7.82 -1.69 -4.52
N TYR A 52 -6.63 -2.29 -4.41
CA TYR A 52 -5.42 -1.76 -5.02
C TYR A 52 -5.54 -1.68 -6.55
N ARG A 53 -6.11 -2.71 -7.19
CA ARG A 53 -6.36 -2.68 -8.64
C ARG A 53 -7.29 -1.53 -9.02
N PHE A 54 -8.39 -1.35 -8.29
CA PHE A 54 -9.32 -0.25 -8.51
C PHE A 54 -8.63 1.12 -8.38
N LYS A 55 -7.75 1.30 -7.40
CA LYS A 55 -6.94 2.50 -7.23
C LYS A 55 -6.03 2.76 -8.43
N VAL A 56 -5.34 1.73 -8.92
CA VAL A 56 -4.47 1.81 -10.12
C VAL A 56 -5.29 2.21 -11.35
N ASP A 57 -6.41 1.53 -11.62
CA ASP A 57 -7.28 1.82 -12.76
C ASP A 57 -7.85 3.26 -12.68
N THR A 58 -8.24 3.68 -11.47
CA THR A 58 -8.73 5.05 -11.22
C THR A 58 -7.68 6.10 -11.57
N LYS A 59 -6.44 5.93 -11.09
CA LYS A 59 -5.32 6.81 -11.41
C LYS A 59 -5.10 6.87 -12.91
N GLU A 60 -4.98 5.73 -13.58
CA GLU A 60 -4.74 5.66 -15.03
C GLU A 60 -5.83 6.38 -15.84
N ILE A 61 -7.10 6.09 -15.54
CA ILE A 61 -8.24 6.67 -16.27
C ILE A 61 -8.28 8.18 -16.08
N LEU A 62 -8.13 8.67 -14.85
CA LEU A 62 -8.23 10.10 -14.55
C LEU A 62 -7.04 10.89 -15.07
N VAL A 63 -5.82 10.36 -14.95
CA VAL A 63 -4.62 10.99 -15.51
C VAL A 63 -4.68 11.01 -17.03
N LYS A 64 -5.17 9.96 -17.70
CA LYS A 64 -5.39 9.96 -19.16
C LYS A 64 -6.45 10.98 -19.60
N LYS A 65 -7.45 11.26 -18.76
CA LYS A 65 -8.46 12.30 -19.01
C LYS A 65 -7.96 13.71 -18.71
N PHE A 66 -6.81 13.87 -18.06
CA PHE A 66 -6.21 15.16 -17.78
C PHE A 66 -5.62 15.76 -19.07
N LYS A 67 -6.37 16.68 -19.69
CA LYS A 67 -6.01 17.33 -20.96
C LYS A 67 -5.27 18.66 -20.82
N LYS A 68 -4.97 19.10 -19.59
CA LYS A 68 -4.25 20.36 -19.40
C LYS A 68 -2.76 20.13 -19.57
N ASP A 69 -2.13 21.01 -20.32
CA ASP A 69 -0.68 20.98 -20.48
C ASP A 69 -0.01 21.48 -19.20
N LEU A 70 1.04 20.78 -18.78
CA LEU A 70 1.89 21.21 -17.69
C LEU A 70 3.03 22.06 -18.24
N PRO A 71 3.50 23.10 -17.53
CA PRO A 71 4.57 23.96 -18.00
C PRO A 71 5.94 23.26 -17.88
N GLU A 72 6.25 22.37 -18.82
CA GLU A 72 7.38 21.43 -18.71
C GLU A 72 8.73 22.12 -18.50
N ALA A 73 9.03 23.17 -19.27
CA ALA A 73 10.28 23.91 -19.15
C ALA A 73 10.47 24.53 -17.75
N PHE A 74 9.37 25.00 -17.14
CA PHE A 74 9.41 25.50 -15.78
C PHE A 74 9.64 24.36 -14.78
N LEU A 75 8.92 23.25 -14.92
CA LEU A 75 9.00 22.10 -14.03
C LEU A 75 10.40 21.47 -14.03
N LYS A 76 11.01 21.27 -15.21
CA LYS A 76 12.39 20.76 -15.34
C LYS A 76 13.39 21.68 -14.65
N ARG A 77 13.30 22.99 -14.89
CA ARG A 77 14.16 23.97 -14.21
C ARG A 77 13.95 23.98 -12.69
N TRP A 78 12.70 23.87 -12.25
CA TRP A 78 12.36 23.81 -10.84
C TRP A 78 12.91 22.55 -10.17
N LEU A 79 12.85 21.38 -10.82
CA LEU A 79 13.40 20.13 -10.30
C LEU A 79 14.91 20.20 -10.07
N ILE A 80 15.67 20.82 -11.00
CA ILE A 80 17.11 21.04 -10.83
C ILE A 80 17.37 21.92 -9.58
N ALA A 81 16.64 23.02 -9.46
CA ALA A 81 16.82 23.98 -8.37
C ALA A 81 16.40 23.40 -7.01
N ALA A 82 15.26 22.70 -6.95
CA ALA A 82 14.71 22.12 -5.73
C ALA A 82 15.56 20.97 -5.18
N ASN A 83 16.25 20.24 -6.05
CA ASN A 83 17.17 19.18 -5.66
C ASN A 83 18.61 19.68 -5.50
N GLU A 84 18.84 20.99 -5.48
CA GLU A 84 20.17 21.60 -5.30
C GLU A 84 21.22 21.07 -6.30
N GLY A 85 20.79 20.70 -7.51
CA GLY A 85 21.66 20.12 -8.54
C GLY A 85 22.09 18.67 -8.29
N LYS A 86 21.46 17.94 -7.35
CA LYS A 86 21.71 16.50 -7.12
C LYS A 86 21.37 15.62 -8.32
N PHE A 87 20.46 16.08 -9.19
CA PHE A 87 20.10 15.40 -10.44
C PHE A 87 20.56 16.22 -11.63
N THR A 88 21.11 15.53 -12.64
CA THR A 88 21.49 16.15 -13.90
C THR A 88 20.26 16.42 -14.77
N ALA A 89 20.41 17.23 -15.81
CA ALA A 89 19.34 17.44 -16.80
C ALA A 89 18.94 16.12 -17.50
N GLU A 90 19.90 15.21 -17.70
CA GLU A 90 19.66 13.89 -18.30
C GLU A 90 18.84 12.98 -17.38
N ASP A 91 19.15 12.98 -16.06
CA ASP A 91 18.38 12.23 -15.07
C ASP A 91 16.93 12.71 -15.02
N ILE A 92 16.74 14.04 -15.02
CA ILE A 92 15.40 14.63 -15.01
C ILE A 92 14.65 14.28 -16.28
N GLU A 93 15.27 14.35 -17.46
CA GLU A 93 14.61 14.04 -18.73
C GLU A 93 14.11 12.59 -18.77
N LYS A 94 14.93 11.66 -18.26
CA LYS A 94 14.60 10.22 -18.21
C LYS A 94 13.36 9.95 -17.35
N ASP A 95 13.24 10.61 -16.20
CA ASP A 95 12.16 10.37 -15.24
C ASP A 95 11.02 11.40 -15.35
N PHE A 96 11.11 12.35 -16.28
CA PHE A 96 10.18 13.47 -16.39
C PHE A 96 8.76 13.01 -16.67
N ASP A 97 8.58 12.03 -17.55
CA ASP A 97 7.26 11.49 -17.89
C ASP A 97 6.59 10.91 -16.64
N LYS A 98 7.31 10.10 -15.86
CA LYS A 98 6.79 9.55 -14.60
C LYS A 98 6.42 10.66 -13.62
N PHE A 99 7.30 11.64 -13.44
CA PHE A 99 7.04 12.81 -12.59
C PHE A 99 5.76 13.55 -13.03
N THR A 100 5.55 13.76 -14.34
CA THR A 100 4.33 14.43 -14.81
C THR A 100 3.07 13.61 -14.56
N GLN A 101 3.13 12.27 -14.67
CA GLN A 101 1.99 11.41 -14.32
C GLN A 101 1.64 11.52 -12.83
N ASP A 102 2.65 11.50 -11.96
CA ASP A 102 2.45 11.63 -10.51
C ASP A 102 1.96 13.02 -10.13
N LEU A 103 2.49 14.08 -10.75
CA LEU A 103 2.01 15.46 -10.55
C LEU A 103 0.56 15.63 -11.01
N LYS A 104 0.19 15.09 -12.18
CA LYS A 104 -1.21 15.10 -12.65
C LYS A 104 -2.12 14.39 -11.64
N TRP A 105 -1.69 13.22 -11.15
CA TRP A 105 -2.45 12.48 -10.16
C TRP A 105 -2.64 13.26 -8.86
N GLN A 106 -1.57 13.90 -8.36
CA GLN A 106 -1.65 14.75 -7.18
C GLN A 106 -2.65 15.89 -7.36
N LEU A 107 -2.58 16.62 -8.48
CA LEU A 107 -3.49 17.72 -8.78
C LEU A 107 -4.96 17.27 -8.88
N ILE A 108 -5.20 16.07 -9.42
CA ILE A 108 -6.54 15.47 -9.49
C ILE A 108 -7.05 15.16 -8.09
N LYS A 109 -6.25 14.48 -7.26
CA LYS A 109 -6.61 14.15 -5.87
C LYS A 109 -6.93 15.40 -5.06
N ASP A 110 -6.06 16.41 -5.12
CA ASP A 110 -6.23 17.67 -4.40
C ASP A 110 -7.50 18.40 -4.82
N ARG A 111 -7.85 18.36 -6.12
CA ARG A 111 -9.08 18.96 -6.63
C ARG A 111 -10.32 18.23 -6.11
N ILE A 112 -10.35 16.90 -6.21
CA ILE A 112 -11.48 16.09 -5.74
C ILE A 112 -11.66 16.26 -4.24
N ALA A 113 -10.57 16.20 -3.47
CA ALA A 113 -10.61 16.37 -2.04
C ALA A 113 -11.18 17.73 -1.65
N LYS A 114 -10.72 18.81 -2.30
CA LYS A 114 -11.21 20.16 -2.06
C LYS A 114 -12.68 20.35 -2.43
N GLU A 115 -13.12 19.80 -3.56
CA GLU A 115 -14.51 19.95 -4.02
C GLU A 115 -15.53 19.18 -3.18
N ASN A 116 -15.08 18.10 -2.51
CA ASN A 116 -15.94 17.21 -1.73
C ASN A 116 -15.64 17.25 -0.23
N GLU A 117 -14.89 18.26 0.23
CA GLU A 117 -14.55 18.48 1.65
C GLU A 117 -13.94 17.22 2.31
N ILE A 118 -13.11 16.49 1.54
CA ILE A 118 -12.43 15.29 2.02
C ILE A 118 -11.19 15.73 2.79
N GLU A 119 -11.21 15.48 4.10
CA GLU A 119 -10.11 15.82 5.00
C GLU A 119 -9.51 14.57 5.64
N VAL A 120 -8.19 14.58 5.83
CA VAL A 120 -7.47 13.61 6.64
C VAL A 120 -7.39 14.16 8.04
N LYS A 121 -7.91 13.41 9.00
CA LYS A 121 -7.92 13.78 10.41
C LYS A 121 -6.74 13.13 11.13
N GLU A 122 -6.44 13.62 12.32
CA GLU A 122 -5.34 13.10 13.13
C GLU A 122 -5.52 11.61 13.45
N GLU A 123 -6.76 11.17 13.70
CA GLU A 123 -7.07 9.76 13.92
C GLU A 123 -6.74 8.86 12.71
N ASP A 124 -6.90 9.38 11.49
CA ASP A 124 -6.57 8.62 10.28
C ASP A 124 -5.06 8.40 10.17
N ILE A 125 -4.27 9.43 10.52
CA ILE A 125 -2.81 9.38 10.50
C ILE A 125 -2.31 8.45 11.61
N LYS A 126 -2.88 8.54 12.82
CA LYS A 126 -2.53 7.65 13.93
C LYS A 126 -2.83 6.18 13.59
N SER A 127 -4.00 5.90 13.03
CA SER A 127 -4.35 4.54 12.57
C SER A 127 -3.37 4.06 11.51
N ALA A 128 -3.03 4.90 10.52
CA ALA A 128 -2.07 4.57 9.48
C ALA A 128 -0.69 4.19 10.04
N ALA A 129 -0.22 4.95 11.03
CA ALA A 129 1.08 4.71 11.67
C ALA A 129 1.09 3.38 12.44
N ILE A 130 -0.01 3.04 13.12
CA ILE A 130 -0.16 1.75 13.82
C ILE A 130 -0.19 0.59 12.81
N ASP A 131 -0.93 0.73 11.71
CA ASP A 131 -1.01 -0.30 10.67
C ASP A 131 0.36 -0.53 10.01
N ASN A 132 1.10 0.55 9.71
CA ASN A 132 2.47 0.46 9.20
C ASN A 132 3.42 -0.19 10.21
N ALA A 133 3.31 0.15 11.50
CA ALA A 133 4.09 -0.51 12.55
C ALA A 133 3.80 -2.02 12.56
N ARG A 134 2.53 -2.40 12.54
CA ARG A 134 2.10 -3.81 12.50
C ARG A 134 2.70 -4.54 11.30
N MET A 135 2.67 -3.93 10.11
CA MET A 135 3.27 -4.49 8.90
C MET A 135 4.80 -4.65 9.03
N GLN A 136 5.50 -3.67 9.60
CA GLN A 136 6.95 -3.74 9.81
C GLN A 136 7.32 -4.87 10.77
N PHE A 137 6.60 -5.03 11.87
CA PHE A 137 6.83 -6.13 12.81
C PHE A 137 6.51 -7.50 12.19
N ALA A 138 5.42 -7.60 11.43
CA ALA A 138 5.05 -8.81 10.70
C ALA A 138 6.14 -9.22 9.70
N TYR A 139 6.79 -8.26 9.03
CA TYR A 139 7.93 -8.52 8.13
C TYR A 139 9.11 -9.20 8.85
N TYR A 140 9.34 -8.88 10.13
CA TYR A 140 10.34 -9.55 10.97
C TYR A 140 9.82 -10.84 11.64
N GLY A 141 8.63 -11.32 11.27
CA GLY A 141 8.00 -12.52 11.83
C GLY A 141 7.30 -12.31 13.17
N MET A 142 7.16 -11.06 13.62
CA MET A 142 6.48 -10.70 14.87
C MET A 142 5.01 -10.37 14.58
N ASN A 143 4.17 -11.38 14.40
CA ASN A 143 2.75 -11.18 14.04
C ASN A 143 1.84 -10.85 15.22
N ASN A 144 2.26 -11.14 16.45
CA ASN A 144 1.44 -11.00 17.67
C ASN A 144 2.01 -9.91 18.61
N VAL A 145 2.37 -8.76 18.06
CA VAL A 145 2.85 -7.62 18.87
C VAL A 145 1.67 -6.99 19.62
N PRO A 146 1.74 -6.81 20.95
CA PRO A 146 0.70 -6.12 21.72
C PRO A 146 0.43 -4.70 21.21
N ASP A 147 -0.85 -4.30 21.20
CA ASP A 147 -1.26 -3.00 20.67
C ASP A 147 -0.54 -1.82 21.34
N GLU A 148 -0.28 -1.89 22.65
CA GLU A 148 0.47 -0.84 23.37
C GLU A 148 1.87 -0.61 22.79
N HIS A 149 2.56 -1.67 22.34
CA HIS A 149 3.87 -1.55 21.71
C HIS A 149 3.79 -0.99 20.30
N LEU A 150 2.72 -1.35 19.55
CA LEU A 150 2.45 -0.77 18.23
C LEU A 150 2.15 0.73 18.34
N GLU A 151 1.34 1.13 19.31
CA GLU A 151 1.00 2.54 19.56
C GLU A 151 2.23 3.37 19.94
N GLN A 152 3.09 2.86 20.84
CA GLN A 152 4.33 3.54 21.21
C GLN A 152 5.28 3.70 20.01
N PHE A 153 5.39 2.67 19.17
CA PHE A 153 6.20 2.75 17.96
C PHE A 153 5.63 3.75 16.96
N ALA A 154 4.32 3.68 16.72
CA ALA A 154 3.60 4.62 15.85
C ALA A 154 3.80 6.07 16.32
N GLN A 155 3.67 6.33 17.63
CA GLN A 155 3.87 7.67 18.19
C GLN A 155 5.28 8.22 17.90
N ARG A 156 6.33 7.42 18.06
CA ARG A 156 7.69 7.81 17.67
C ARG A 156 7.82 8.11 16.19
N SER A 157 7.16 7.32 15.34
CA SER A 157 7.16 7.57 13.89
C SER A 157 6.48 8.91 13.53
N LEU A 158 5.48 9.34 14.30
CA LEU A 158 4.76 10.60 14.09
C LEU A 158 5.54 11.84 14.54
N GLU A 159 6.66 11.69 15.26
CA GLU A 159 7.59 12.79 15.53
C GLU A 159 8.32 13.23 14.26
N ASN A 160 8.44 12.34 13.26
CA ASN A 160 9.02 12.66 11.97
C ASN A 160 7.98 13.31 11.04
N GLN A 161 8.14 14.61 10.80
CA GLN A 161 7.26 15.40 9.92
C GLN A 161 7.19 14.87 8.48
N GLU A 162 8.26 14.27 7.97
CA GLU A 162 8.26 13.65 6.64
C GLU A 162 7.31 12.45 6.62
N GLU A 163 7.32 11.61 7.64
CA GLU A 163 6.43 10.45 7.69
C GLU A 163 4.99 10.84 7.96
N VAL A 164 4.74 11.86 8.79
CA VAL A 164 3.40 12.44 8.92
C VAL A 164 2.87 12.90 7.57
N ARG A 165 3.70 13.57 6.75
CA ARG A 165 3.30 14.00 5.40
C ARG A 165 2.99 12.82 4.50
N LYS A 166 3.84 11.78 4.45
CA LYS A 166 3.58 10.58 3.62
C LYS A 166 2.32 9.84 4.03
N LEU A 167 2.09 9.70 5.33
CA LEU A 167 0.88 9.08 5.87
C LEU A 167 -0.37 9.89 5.50
N HIS A 168 -0.29 11.22 5.62
CA HIS A 168 -1.37 12.11 5.22
C HIS A 168 -1.67 11.97 3.71
N GLU A 169 -0.66 12.03 2.85
CA GLU A 169 -0.83 11.87 1.39
C GLU A 169 -1.45 10.51 1.02
N THR A 170 -1.03 9.44 1.70
CA THR A 170 -1.57 8.08 1.50
C THR A 170 -3.04 8.02 1.91
N LYS A 171 -3.40 8.52 3.11
CA LYS A 171 -4.78 8.50 3.59
C LYS A 171 -5.69 9.41 2.78
N LEU A 172 -5.20 10.56 2.31
CA LEU A 172 -5.96 11.43 1.42
C LEU A 172 -6.30 10.69 0.13
N GLU A 173 -5.32 10.00 -0.46
CA GLU A 173 -5.53 9.21 -1.66
C GLU A 173 -6.55 8.09 -1.45
N ASP A 174 -6.45 7.34 -0.36
CA ASP A 174 -7.39 6.24 -0.08
C ASP A 174 -8.82 6.77 0.09
N LYS A 175 -9.00 7.91 0.78
CA LYS A 175 -10.32 8.56 0.92
C LYS A 175 -10.86 9.09 -0.41
N VAL A 176 -10.02 9.70 -1.23
CA VAL A 176 -10.40 10.17 -2.58
C VAL A 176 -10.83 8.99 -3.44
N VAL A 177 -10.07 7.90 -3.44
CA VAL A 177 -10.40 6.70 -4.22
C VAL A 177 -11.69 6.04 -3.72
N ALA A 178 -11.90 5.97 -2.41
CA ALA A 178 -13.15 5.50 -1.82
C ALA A 178 -14.35 6.34 -2.28
N HIS A 179 -14.23 7.68 -2.21
CA HIS A 179 -15.25 8.59 -2.69
C HIS A 179 -15.53 8.42 -4.19
N ILE A 180 -14.50 8.23 -5.02
CA ILE A 180 -14.67 7.92 -6.45
C ILE A 180 -15.45 6.62 -6.62
N LYS A 181 -15.11 5.57 -5.87
CA LYS A 181 -15.78 4.26 -5.95
C LYS A 181 -17.28 4.36 -5.67
N GLU A 182 -17.67 5.21 -4.73
CA GLU A 182 -19.08 5.44 -4.36
C GLU A 182 -19.86 6.27 -5.39
N THR A 183 -19.16 7.11 -6.16
CA THR A 183 -19.79 8.05 -7.10
C THR A 183 -19.81 7.57 -8.54
N VAL A 184 -18.96 6.60 -8.90
CA VAL A 184 -18.88 6.05 -10.25
C VAL A 184 -19.55 4.68 -10.35
N LYS A 185 -19.94 4.31 -11.57
CA LYS A 185 -20.33 2.93 -11.85
C LYS A 185 -19.07 2.04 -11.90
N VAL A 186 -18.99 1.09 -10.98
CA VAL A 186 -17.96 0.05 -10.99
C VAL A 186 -18.42 -1.12 -11.87
N ASP A 187 -17.54 -1.57 -12.78
CA ASP A 187 -17.75 -2.73 -13.63
C ASP A 187 -17.01 -3.93 -13.01
N GLU A 188 -17.75 -4.80 -12.32
CA GLU A 188 -17.18 -5.97 -11.67
C GLU A 188 -16.86 -7.07 -12.67
N LYS A 189 -15.63 -7.60 -12.61
CA LYS A 189 -15.15 -8.65 -13.52
C LYS A 189 -14.63 -9.84 -12.73
N GLU A 190 -15.18 -11.00 -13.01
CA GLU A 190 -14.67 -12.26 -12.47
C GLU A 190 -13.39 -12.68 -13.21
N ILE A 191 -12.30 -12.82 -12.46
CA ILE A 191 -11.00 -13.26 -12.96
C ILE A 191 -10.34 -14.22 -11.97
N ASN A 192 -9.49 -15.10 -12.48
CA ASN A 192 -8.69 -15.99 -11.64
C ASN A 192 -7.37 -15.32 -11.22
N ILE A 193 -6.67 -15.93 -10.26
CA ILE A 193 -5.43 -15.37 -9.71
C ILE A 193 -4.34 -15.19 -10.76
N ASP A 194 -4.19 -16.14 -11.69
CA ASP A 194 -3.17 -16.05 -12.75
C ASP A 194 -3.41 -14.85 -13.67
N LYS A 195 -4.67 -14.62 -14.06
CA LYS A 195 -5.03 -13.45 -14.88
C LYS A 195 -4.90 -12.17 -14.08
N PHE A 196 -5.26 -12.17 -12.79
CA PHE A 196 -5.11 -11.03 -11.91
C PHE A 196 -3.63 -10.61 -11.80
N ASN A 197 -2.73 -11.55 -11.57
CA ASN A 197 -1.28 -11.29 -11.47
C ASN A 197 -0.71 -10.68 -12.76
N LYS A 198 -1.13 -11.17 -13.94
CA LYS A 198 -0.72 -10.61 -15.23
C LYS A 198 -1.09 -9.14 -15.42
N LEU A 199 -2.11 -8.65 -14.73
CA LEU A 199 -2.48 -7.23 -14.77
C LEU A 199 -1.42 -6.30 -14.16
N PHE A 200 -0.43 -6.85 -13.46
CA PHE A 200 0.69 -6.14 -12.86
C PHE A 200 2.04 -6.47 -13.53
N GLU A 201 2.10 -7.45 -14.42
CA GLU A 201 3.31 -7.82 -15.18
C GLU A 201 3.55 -6.88 -16.38
N ASP A 202 2.47 -6.36 -16.98
CA ASP A 202 2.54 -5.47 -18.14
C ASP A 202 2.65 -3.98 -17.72
N LYS A 203 3.79 -3.57 -17.15
CA LYS A 203 4.18 -2.16 -16.99
C LYS A 203 5.68 -1.92 -17.06
#